data_AF-A0A916D0Y3-F1
#
_entry.id   AF-A0A916D0Y3-F1
#
_cell.length_a   1.000
_cell.length_b   1.000
_cell.length_c   1.000
_cell.angle_alpha   90.00
_cell.angle_beta   90.00
_cell.angle_gamma   90.00
#
_symmetry.space_group_name_H-M   'P 1'
#
loop_
_entity.id
_entity.type
_entity.pdbx_description
1 polymer ?
#
loop_
_entity_poly.entity_id
_entity_poly.type
_entity_poly.pdbx_seq_one_letter_code
_entity_poly.pdbx_strand_id
1 'polypeptide(L)'
;KKWRRDAVLIFIMPPSLNVLRKRLVGRRTESESQVKVRLGRALKEMKVWTKYDYVVCNDDLERATALIENIITAESQRVSRSGTINFTE
;
A
#
# COMPACT_ATOMS: atom_id res chain seq x y z
N LYS A 1 4.69 7.00 -15.67
CA LYS A 1 5.67 5.93 -16.00
C LYS A 1 5.50 4.84 -14.94
N LYS A 2 4.84 3.72 -15.27
CA LYS A 2 4.65 2.59 -14.33
C LYS A 2 6.04 1.96 -14.09
N TRP A 3 6.45 1.80 -12.84
CA TRP A 3 7.86 1.48 -12.51
C TRP A 3 8.31 0.10 -13.03
N ARG A 4 7.35 -0.81 -13.26
CA ARG A 4 7.43 -2.09 -13.97
C ARG A 4 6.06 -2.35 -14.60
N ARG A 5 5.98 -2.80 -15.86
CA ARG A 5 4.67 -3.04 -16.53
C ARG A 5 3.86 -4.15 -15.84
N ASP A 6 4.54 -5.13 -15.25
CA ASP A 6 3.90 -6.33 -14.68
C ASP A 6 3.75 -6.28 -13.15
N ALA A 7 4.25 -5.22 -12.50
CA ALA A 7 4.10 -5.04 -11.07
C ALA A 7 2.72 -4.47 -10.72
N VAL A 8 2.20 -4.92 -9.58
CA VAL A 8 1.01 -4.37 -8.93
C VAL A 8 1.49 -3.54 -7.75
N LEU A 9 1.15 -2.26 -7.75
CA LEU A 9 1.51 -1.32 -6.70
C LEU A 9 0.35 -1.15 -5.74
N ILE A 10 0.56 -1.51 -4.47
CA ILE A 10 -0.41 -1.33 -3.38
C ILE A 10 0.08 -0.22 -2.47
N PHE A 11 -0.72 0.84 -2.30
CA PHE A 11 -0.44 1.93 -1.37
C PHE A 11 -1.06 1.62 0.00
N ILE A 12 -0.23 1.51 1.03
CA ILE A 12 -0.70 1.30 2.41
C ILE A 12 -0.91 2.67 3.06
N MET A 13 -2.17 3.08 3.15
CA MET A 13 -2.56 4.37 3.70
C MET A 13 -2.78 4.28 5.21
N PRO A 14 -2.19 5.17 6.02
CA PRO A 14 -2.57 5.28 7.42
C PRO A 14 -4.00 5.85 7.55
N PRO A 15 -4.76 5.48 8.59
CA PRO A 15 -6.16 5.88 8.76
C PRO A 15 -6.35 7.38 8.95
N SER A 16 -5.34 8.06 9.48
CA SER A 16 -5.28 9.52 9.52
C SER A 16 -3.86 10.00 9.75
N LEU A 17 -3.62 11.27 9.43
CA LEU A 17 -2.38 11.97 9.77
C LEU A 17 -2.13 12.01 11.28
N ASN A 18 -3.20 12.07 12.08
CA ASN A 18 -3.08 12.14 13.53
C ASN A 18 -2.61 10.78 14.10
N VAL A 19 -3.13 9.67 13.57
CA VAL A 19 -2.65 8.33 13.90
C VAL A 19 -1.21 8.14 13.44
N LEU A 20 -0.86 8.61 12.23
CA LEU A 20 0.51 8.56 11.74
C LEU A 20 1.47 9.33 12.66
N ARG A 21 1.11 10.54 13.09
CA ARG A 21 1.89 11.32 14.05
C ARG A 21 2.05 10.58 15.38
N LYS A 22 0.96 10.03 15.93
CA LYS A 22 1.01 9.24 17.17
C LYS A 22 1.94 8.05 17.05
N ARG A 23 1.91 7.31 15.92
CA ARG A 23 2.81 6.18 15.65
C ARG A 23 4.28 6.61 15.56
N LEU A 24 4.59 7.73 14.90
CA LEU A 24 5.96 8.26 14.79
C LEU A 24 6.50 8.71 16.16
N VAL A 25 5.71 9.46 16.94
CA VAL A 25 6.11 9.91 18.28
C VAL A 25 6.23 8.74 19.25
N GLY A 26 5.31 7.77 19.19
CA GLY A 26 5.30 6.58 20.04
C GLY A 26 6.52 5.68 19.88
N ARG A 27 7.22 5.74 18.74
CA ARG A 27 8.46 4.99 18.52
C ARG A 27 9.65 5.49 19.34
N ARG A 28 9.54 6.64 20.03
CA ARG A 28 10.56 7.28 20.91
C ARG A 28 11.99 7.35 20.34
N THR A 29 12.15 7.17 19.04
CA THR A 29 13.44 7.07 18.35
C THR A 29 13.72 8.28 17.47
N GLU A 30 12.80 9.26 17.45
CA GLU A 30 12.86 10.42 16.55
C GLU A 30 12.62 11.72 17.32
N SER A 31 13.36 12.76 16.96
CA SER A 31 13.14 14.12 17.47
C SER A 31 11.92 14.77 16.80
N GLU A 32 11.36 15.81 17.43
CA GLU A 32 10.17 16.51 16.89
C GLU A 32 10.38 17.07 15.47
N SER A 33 11.61 17.51 15.15
CA SER A 33 11.95 18.01 13.82
C SER A 33 11.92 16.89 12.76
N GLN A 34 12.41 15.69 13.10
CA GLN A 34 12.34 14.51 12.24
C GLN A 34 10.89 14.06 12.00
N VAL A 35 10.05 14.08 13.05
CA VAL A 35 8.62 13.77 12.95
C VAL A 35 7.92 14.75 12.00
N LYS A 36 8.19 16.06 12.10
CA LYS A 36 7.64 17.07 11.17
C LYS A 36 8.04 16.81 9.71
N VAL A 37 9.31 16.48 9.46
CA VAL A 37 9.79 16.17 8.11
C VAL A 37 9.11 14.92 7.55
N ARG A 38 8.98 13.85 8.36
CA ARG A 38 8.28 12.62 7.95
C ARG A 38 6.81 12.84 7.69
N LEU A 39 6.11 13.59 8.54
CA LEU A 39 4.70 13.95 8.31
C LEU A 39 4.53 14.77 7.03
N GLY A 40 5.42 15.72 6.77
CA GLY A 40 5.43 16.50 5.54
C GLY A 40 5.66 15.63 4.29
N ARG A 41 6.51 14.60 4.39
CA ARG A 41 6.70 13.61 3.31
C ARG A 41 5.46 12.74 3.12
N ALA A 42 4.88 12.21 4.19
CA ALA A 42 3.66 11.41 4.13
C ALA A 42 2.49 12.18 3.50
N LEU A 43 2.34 13.47 3.79
CA LEU A 43 1.37 14.35 3.14
C LEU A 43 1.61 14.49 1.63
N LYS A 44 2.87 14.53 1.19
CA LYS A 44 3.22 14.56 -0.24
C LYS A 44 2.98 13.20 -0.89
N GLU A 45 3.26 12.10 -0.20
CA GLU A 45 3.00 10.73 -0.65
C GLU A 45 1.48 10.48 -0.79
N MET A 46 0.67 11.01 0.13
CA MET A 46 -0.79 11.04 0.05
C MET A 46 -1.34 11.85 -1.13
N LYS A 47 -0.51 12.55 -1.92
CA LYS A 47 -0.95 13.18 -3.19
C LYS A 47 -0.68 12.31 -4.41
N VAL A 48 0.12 11.26 -4.26
CA VAL A 48 0.54 10.38 -5.37
C VAL A 48 -0.05 8.97 -5.29
N TRP A 49 -0.92 8.68 -4.30
CA TRP A 49 -1.61 7.39 -4.20
C TRP A 49 -2.40 7.04 -5.48
N THR A 50 -2.88 8.04 -6.21
CA THR A 50 -3.55 7.86 -7.51
C THR A 50 -2.67 7.25 -8.60
N LYS A 51 -1.36 7.13 -8.36
CA LYS A 51 -0.41 6.44 -9.24
C LYS A 51 -0.23 4.95 -8.93
N TYR A 52 -0.85 4.45 -7.86
CA TYR A 52 -0.85 3.05 -7.45
C TYR A 52 -2.05 2.32 -8.06
N ASP A 53 -1.98 1.00 -8.15
CA ASP A 53 -3.07 0.17 -8.66
C ASP A 53 -4.16 -0.04 -7.59
N TYR A 54 -3.77 -0.10 -6.31
CA TYR A 54 -4.68 -0.29 -5.17
C TYR A 54 -4.29 0.60 -3.97
N VAL A 55 -5.27 0.88 -3.10
CA VAL A 55 -5.07 1.51 -1.79
C VAL A 55 -5.69 0.66 -0.69
N VAL A 56 -4.94 0.43 0.40
CA VAL A 56 -5.40 -0.29 1.58
C VAL A 56 -5.21 0.60 2.80
N CYS A 57 -6.29 0.86 3.55
CA CYS A 57 -6.20 1.56 4.82
C CYS A 57 -5.66 0.61 5.90
N ASN A 58 -4.68 1.06 6.68
CA ASN A 58 -4.05 0.33 7.78
C ASN A 58 -4.51 0.87 9.14
N ASP A 59 -5.82 0.84 9.34
CA ASP A 59 -6.52 1.06 10.62
C ASP A 59 -6.45 -0.16 11.52
N ASP A 60 -6.70 -1.33 10.93
CA ASP A 60 -6.76 -2.64 11.57
C ASP A 60 -5.83 -3.63 10.83
N LEU A 61 -4.98 -4.34 11.58
CA LEU A 61 -3.91 -5.15 10.99
C LEU A 61 -4.48 -6.36 10.27
N GLU A 62 -5.42 -7.04 10.90
CA GLU A 62 -6.09 -8.25 10.41
C GLU A 62 -6.85 -7.94 9.12
N ARG A 63 -7.65 -6.87 9.13
CA ARG A 63 -8.38 -6.40 7.95
C ARG A 63 -7.45 -5.97 6.83
N ALA A 64 -6.42 -5.19 7.11
CA ALA A 64 -5.48 -4.73 6.09
C ALA A 64 -4.74 -5.91 5.44
N THR A 65 -4.38 -6.93 6.24
CA THR A 65 -3.73 -8.15 5.76
C THR A 65 -4.65 -8.95 4.85
N ALA A 66 -5.89 -9.21 5.27
CA ALA A 66 -6.88 -9.91 4.46
C ALA A 66 -7.15 -9.20 3.12
N LEU A 67 -7.22 -7.86 3.12
CA LEU A 67 -7.39 -7.09 1.88
C LEU A 67 -6.19 -7.25 0.93
N ILE A 68 -4.97 -7.26 1.45
CA ILE A 68 -3.76 -7.45 0.64
C ILE A 68 -3.72 -8.87 0.07
N GLU A 69 -4.04 -9.90 0.87
CA GLU A 69 -4.13 -11.28 0.41
C GLU A 69 -5.15 -11.45 -0.72
N ASN A 70 -6.32 -10.81 -0.59
CA ASN A 70 -7.35 -10.80 -1.62
C ASN A 70 -6.85 -10.14 -2.92
N ILE A 71 -6.14 -9.01 -2.82
CA ILE A 71 -5.56 -8.33 -3.98
C ILE A 71 -4.53 -9.25 -4.66
N ILE A 72 -3.62 -9.87 -3.89
CA ILE A 72 -2.61 -10.78 -4.44
C ILE A 72 -3.27 -11.97 -5.13
N THR A 73 -4.28 -12.57 -4.50
CA THR A 73 -5.02 -13.69 -5.06
C THR A 73 -5.70 -13.30 -6.36
N ALA A 74 -6.45 -12.19 -6.39
CA ALA A 74 -7.12 -11.71 -7.59
C ALA A 74 -6.12 -11.40 -8.73
N GLU A 75 -5.01 -10.74 -8.39
CA GLU A 75 -3.95 -10.42 -9.35
C GLU A 75 -3.23 -11.66 -9.88
N SER A 76 -3.18 -12.76 -9.12
CA SER A 76 -2.62 -14.04 -9.60
C SER A 76 -3.51 -14.73 -10.64
N GLN A 77 -4.82 -14.48 -10.60
CA GLN A 77 -5.82 -15.10 -11.47
C GLN A 77 -6.12 -14.30 -12.75
N ARG A 78 -5.42 -13.20 -13.01
CA ARG A 78 -5.57 -12.44 -14.26
C ARG A 78 -5.21 -13.33 -15.44
N VAL A 79 -6.04 -13.35 -16.49
CA VAL A 79 -5.78 -14.06 -17.76
C VAL A 79 -4.42 -13.68 -18.35
N SER A 80 -3.98 -12.42 -18.20
CA SER A 80 -2.66 -11.98 -18.67
C SER A 80 -1.48 -12.64 -17.94
N ARG A 81 -1.73 -13.39 -16.86
CA ARG A 81 -0.75 -14.14 -16.05
C ARG A 81 -1.02 -15.64 -16.04
N SER A 82 -2.26 -16.06 -16.28
CA SER A 82 -2.59 -17.42 -16.66
C SER A 82 -1.92 -17.71 -18.01
N GLY A 83 -0.95 -18.62 -18.05
CA GLY A 83 -0.34 -19.04 -19.32
C GLY A 83 -1.35 -19.71 -20.26
N THR A 84 -0.87 -20.36 -21.32
CA THR A 84 -1.73 -21.14 -22.21
C THR A 84 -2.47 -22.23 -21.41
N ILE A 85 -3.78 -22.07 -21.25
CA ILE A 85 -4.65 -23.12 -20.69
C ILE A 85 -4.91 -24.10 -21.83
N ASN A 86 -4.16 -25.20 -21.84
CA ASN A 86 -4.43 -26.30 -22.76
C ASN A 86 -5.62 -27.09 -22.23
N PHE A 87 -6.77 -26.95 -22.89
CA PHE A 87 -7.89 -27.88 -22.69
C PHE A 87 -7.53 -29.18 -23.41
N THR A 88 -7.36 -30.28 -22.68
CA THR A 88 -7.40 -31.63 -23.25
C THR A 88 -8.84 -32.09 -23.30
N GLU A 89 -9.28 -32.52 -24.49
CA GLU A 89 -10.58 -33.18 -24.72
C GLU A 89 -10.71 -34.51 -23.97
#